data_AF-A0A4R2KPE1-F1
#
_entry.id   AF-A0A4R2KPE1-F1
#
_cell.length_a   1.000
_cell.length_b   1.000
_cell.length_c   1.000
_cell.angle_alpha   90.00
_cell.angle_beta   90.00
_cell.angle_gamma   90.00
#
_symmetry.space_group_name_H-M   'P 1'
#
loop_
_entity.id
_entity.type
_entity.pdbx_description
1 polymer ?
#
loop_
_entity_poly.entity_id
_entity_poly.type
_entity_poly.pdbx_seq_one_letter_code
_entity_poly.pdbx_strand_id
1 'polypeptide(L)'
;MNIKEFIMPETLDMAYELIIGVQLRNLVTVGGTVYARYGFLDFITALLALNVSVELYKEGRMSLEEFLQKSVQNDILVKIILYKDDRRAVPNLNGAFKIAVGVRITDLHITPEKVLMGLMKK
;
A
#
# COMPACT_ATOMS: atom_id res chain seq x y z
N MET A 1 -3.71 19.13 -15.58
CA MET A 1 -3.95 18.10 -14.55
C MET A 1 -4.32 16.82 -15.26
N ASN A 2 -3.43 15.83 -15.24
CA ASN A 2 -3.49 14.67 -16.13
C ASN A 2 -4.29 13.55 -15.43
N ILE A 3 -5.19 12.86 -16.13
CA ILE A 3 -6.07 11.82 -15.55
C ILE A 3 -5.28 10.71 -14.81
N LYS A 4 -4.01 10.50 -15.19
CA LYS A 4 -3.09 9.58 -14.49
C LYS A 4 -2.84 9.97 -13.02
N GLU A 5 -2.76 11.27 -12.71
CA GLU A 5 -2.59 11.77 -11.32
C GLU A 5 -3.78 11.41 -10.41
N PHE A 6 -4.95 11.08 -10.99
CA PHE A 6 -6.16 10.78 -10.25
C PHE A 6 -6.31 9.30 -9.91
N ILE A 7 -5.73 8.40 -10.72
CA ILE A 7 -6.01 6.96 -10.65
C ILE A 7 -5.00 6.25 -9.74
N MET A 8 -3.76 6.71 -9.69
CA MET A 8 -2.75 6.20 -8.76
C MET A 8 -1.74 7.32 -8.43
N PRO A 9 -1.39 7.54 -7.16
CA PRO A 9 -0.19 8.31 -6.82
C PRO A 9 1.02 7.68 -7.50
N GLU A 10 2.01 8.48 -7.91
CA GLU A 10 3.26 8.01 -8.55
C GLU A 10 3.92 6.84 -7.77
N THR A 11 3.81 6.87 -6.44
CA THR A 11 4.22 5.81 -5.53
C THR A 11 3.54 4.46 -5.79
N LEU A 12 2.23 4.45 -6.06
CA LEU A 12 1.47 3.22 -6.32
C LEU A 12 1.73 2.68 -7.72
N ASP A 13 1.95 3.55 -8.71
CA ASP A 13 2.37 3.14 -10.05
C ASP A 13 3.71 2.39 -9.97
N MET A 14 4.68 2.94 -9.23
CA MET A 14 5.94 2.25 -8.96
C MET A 14 5.73 0.90 -8.27
N ALA A 15 4.82 0.82 -7.30
CA ALA A 15 4.55 -0.42 -6.57
C ALA A 15 3.84 -1.49 -7.44
N TYR A 16 2.99 -1.07 -8.39
CA TYR A 16 2.26 -1.96 -9.29
C TYR A 16 3.18 -2.55 -10.38
N GLU A 17 4.13 -1.78 -10.91
CA GLU A 17 5.09 -2.26 -11.91
C GLU A 17 6.01 -3.38 -11.41
N LEU A 18 6.16 -3.54 -10.09
CA LEU A 18 6.98 -4.57 -9.45
C LEU A 18 6.31 -5.93 -9.37
N ILE A 19 5.01 -5.99 -9.65
CA ILE A 19 4.33 -7.27 -9.82
C ILE A 19 4.98 -7.96 -11.03
N ILE A 20 5.73 -9.03 -10.76
CA ILE A 20 6.54 -9.75 -11.74
C ILE A 20 5.70 -10.33 -12.87
N GLY A 21 6.04 -9.97 -14.11
CA GLY A 21 5.42 -10.53 -15.31
C GLY A 21 4.07 -9.89 -15.66
N VAL A 22 3.89 -9.61 -16.95
CA VAL A 22 2.67 -9.00 -17.50
C VAL A 22 1.44 -9.88 -17.22
N GLN A 23 1.64 -11.19 -17.17
CA GLN A 23 0.63 -12.20 -16.89
C GLN A 23 0.10 -12.09 -15.47
N LEU A 24 0.97 -11.86 -14.48
CA LEU A 24 0.53 -11.72 -13.10
C LEU A 24 -0.21 -10.40 -12.92
N ARG A 25 0.28 -9.30 -13.50
CA ARG A 25 -0.41 -7.99 -13.46
C ARG A 25 -1.82 -8.02 -14.03
N ASN A 26 -2.07 -8.85 -15.03
CA ASN A 26 -3.40 -9.05 -15.60
C ASN A 26 -4.34 -9.92 -14.73
N LEU A 27 -3.80 -10.62 -13.73
CA LEU A 27 -4.55 -11.54 -12.86
C LEU A 27 -4.76 -11.00 -11.44
N VAL A 28 -3.78 -10.31 -10.86
CA VAL A 28 -3.89 -9.79 -9.50
C VAL A 28 -4.65 -8.48 -9.45
N THR A 29 -5.52 -8.37 -8.44
CA THR A 29 -6.26 -7.15 -8.13
C THR A 29 -5.73 -6.53 -6.84
N VAL A 30 -5.80 -5.20 -6.74
CA VAL A 30 -5.44 -4.45 -5.53
C VAL A 30 -6.18 -5.04 -4.30
N GLY A 31 -7.47 -5.33 -4.45
CA GLY A 31 -8.29 -5.92 -3.39
C GLY A 31 -7.85 -7.34 -3.02
N GLY A 32 -7.57 -8.20 -4.00
CA GLY A 32 -7.07 -9.56 -3.75
C GLY A 32 -5.72 -9.57 -3.05
N THR A 33 -4.81 -8.69 -3.47
CA THR A 33 -3.50 -8.51 -2.84
C THR A 33 -3.61 -8.07 -1.39
N VAL A 34 -4.45 -7.07 -1.09
CA VAL A 34 -4.65 -6.59 0.29
C VAL A 34 -5.32 -7.66 1.14
N TYR A 35 -6.39 -8.29 0.66
CA TYR A 35 -7.13 -9.30 1.42
C TYR A 35 -6.30 -10.56 1.72
N ALA A 36 -5.38 -10.94 0.83
CA ALA A 36 -4.45 -12.05 1.05
C ALA A 36 -3.40 -11.76 2.14
N ARG A 37 -3.22 -10.49 2.55
CA ARG A 37 -2.33 -10.06 3.65
C ARG A 37 -0.88 -10.56 3.51
N TYR A 38 -0.38 -10.67 2.28
CA TYR A 38 1.03 -10.99 2.05
C TYR A 38 1.91 -9.79 2.43
N GLY A 39 2.25 -9.67 3.71
CA GLY A 39 2.96 -8.51 4.29
C GLY A 39 4.37 -8.26 3.73
N PHE A 40 4.87 -9.14 2.87
CA PHE A 40 6.14 -8.99 2.13
C PHE A 40 5.94 -8.42 0.72
N LEU A 41 4.71 -8.23 0.25
CA LEU A 41 4.46 -7.62 -1.04
C LEU A 41 4.80 -6.13 -0.98
N ASP A 42 5.59 -5.71 -1.96
CA ASP A 42 6.01 -4.32 -2.19
C ASP A 42 4.81 -3.36 -2.18
N PHE A 43 3.67 -3.83 -2.68
CA PHE A 43 2.40 -3.12 -2.71
C PHE A 43 1.79 -2.84 -1.32
N ILE A 44 1.80 -3.80 -0.39
CA ILE A 44 1.26 -3.61 0.97
C ILE A 44 2.16 -2.64 1.75
N THR A 45 3.47 -2.75 1.59
CA THR A 45 4.44 -1.86 2.25
C THR A 45 4.25 -0.40 1.81
N ALA A 46 4.02 -0.16 0.51
CA ALA A 46 3.71 1.16 -0.01
C ALA A 46 2.38 1.71 0.55
N LEU A 47 1.33 0.89 0.59
CA LEU A 47 0.03 1.29 1.15
C LEU A 47 0.08 1.63 2.64
N LEU A 48 0.84 0.88 3.44
CA LEU A 48 1.03 1.17 4.86
C LEU A 48 1.76 2.51 5.07
N ALA A 49 2.71 2.86 4.21
CA ALA A 49 3.40 4.14 4.28
C ALA A 49 2.50 5.33 3.90
N LEU A 50 1.44 5.08 3.12
CA LEU A 50 0.42 6.06 2.76
C LEU A 50 -0.73 6.18 3.78
N ASN A 51 -0.70 5.45 4.90
CA ASN A 51 -1.74 5.46 5.94
C ASN A 51 -3.16 5.25 5.40
N VAL A 52 -3.34 4.23 4.55
CA VAL A 52 -4.63 3.94 3.93
C VAL A 52 -5.59 3.25 4.90
N SER A 53 -6.89 3.36 4.62
CA SER A 53 -7.94 2.61 5.32
C SER A 53 -8.54 1.55 4.42
N VAL A 54 -9.10 0.51 5.02
CA VAL A 54 -9.87 -0.53 4.34
C VAL A 54 -11.29 -0.55 4.87
N GLU A 55 -12.24 -0.93 4.02
CA GLU A 55 -13.64 -1.10 4.38
C GLU A 55 -14.05 -2.53 4.07
N LEU A 56 -14.43 -3.26 5.12
CA LEU A 56 -14.97 -4.61 5.04
C LEU A 56 -16.49 -4.58 5.14
N TYR A 57 -17.15 -5.54 4.51
CA TYR A 57 -18.61 -5.57 4.43
C TYR A 57 -19.27 -5.76 5.82
N LYS A 58 -18.73 -6.63 6.69
CA LYS A 58 -19.28 -6.87 8.03
C LYS A 58 -18.59 -6.04 9.10
N GLU A 59 -17.26 -6.00 9.08
CA GLU A 59 -16.44 -5.36 10.12
C GLU A 59 -16.37 -3.83 9.97
N GLY A 60 -16.83 -3.28 8.85
CA GLY A 60 -16.81 -1.85 8.59
C GLY A 60 -15.41 -1.33 8.27
N ARG A 61 -15.17 -0.04 8.56
CA ARG A 61 -13.93 0.66 8.19
C ARG A 61 -12.88 0.57 9.29
N MET A 62 -11.64 0.27 8.90
CA MET A 62 -10.47 0.24 9.79
C MET A 62 -9.21 0.69 9.06
N SER A 63 -8.11 0.91 9.80
CA SER A 63 -6.80 1.17 9.18
C SER A 63 -6.25 -0.10 8.53
N LEU A 64 -5.37 0.05 7.53
CA LEU A 64 -4.70 -1.10 6.94
C LEU A 64 -3.86 -1.87 7.98
N GLU A 65 -3.22 -1.16 8.91
CA GLU A 65 -2.44 -1.75 10.00
C GLU A 65 -3.31 -2.65 10.87
N GLU A 66 -4.48 -2.17 11.28
CA GLU A 66 -5.43 -2.93 12.08
C GLU A 66 -5.91 -4.17 11.31
N PHE A 67 -6.24 -4.00 10.03
CA PHE A 67 -6.67 -5.10 9.18
C PHE A 67 -5.60 -6.20 9.03
N LEU A 68 -4.32 -5.84 8.89
CA LEU A 68 -3.23 -6.80 8.78
C LEU A 68 -2.99 -7.58 10.09
N GLN A 69 -3.25 -6.96 11.25
CA GLN A 69 -3.09 -7.59 12.56
C GLN A 69 -4.31 -8.41 12.97
N LYS A 70 -5.50 -8.05 12.48
CA LYS A 70 -6.75 -8.72 12.83
C LYS A 70 -6.91 -10.02 12.06
N SER A 71 -7.34 -11.08 12.77
CA SER A 71 -7.70 -12.36 12.14
C SER A 71 -9.10 -12.29 11.51
N VAL A 72 -9.28 -11.44 10.51
CA VAL A 72 -10.52 -11.40 9.71
C VAL A 72 -10.64 -12.70 8.93
N GLN A 73 -11.72 -13.45 9.17
CA GLN A 73 -12.11 -14.64 8.43
C GLN A 73 -13.52 -14.44 7.87
N ASN A 74 -13.74 -14.81 6.61
CA ASN A 74 -15.05 -14.80 5.95
C ASN A 74 -15.75 -13.43 5.88
N ASP A 75 -15.00 -12.40 5.50
CA ASP A 75 -15.53 -11.08 5.17
C ASP A 75 -15.06 -10.64 3.77
N ILE A 76 -15.67 -9.59 3.22
CA ILE A 76 -15.40 -9.09 1.88
C ILE A 76 -14.74 -7.72 1.99
N LEU A 77 -13.57 -7.55 1.37
CA LEU A 77 -12.96 -6.25 1.19
C LEU A 77 -13.73 -5.47 0.12
N VAL A 78 -14.45 -4.43 0.56
CA VAL A 78 -15.31 -3.61 -0.30
C VAL A 78 -14.50 -2.48 -0.92
N LYS A 79 -13.67 -1.80 -0.13
CA LYS A 79 -12.90 -0.62 -0.58
C LYS A 79 -11.54 -0.53 0.10
N ILE A 80 -10.61 0.08 -0.62
CA ILE A 80 -9.36 0.62 -0.09
C ILE A 80 -9.44 2.13 -0.29
N ILE A 81 -9.20 2.88 0.78
CA ILE A 81 -9.43 4.32 0.85
C ILE A 81 -8.07 5.00 1.03
N LEU A 82 -7.66 5.74 0.00
CA LEU A 82 -6.52 6.63 0.06
C LEU A 82 -6.99 8.04 0.39
N TYR A 83 -6.31 8.67 1.35
CA TYR A 83 -6.51 10.07 1.65
C TYR A 83 -5.69 10.91 0.68
N LYS A 84 -6.31 11.92 0.08
CA LYS A 84 -5.60 12.90 -0.75
C LYS A 84 -4.95 13.92 0.18
N ASP A 85 -3.71 13.68 0.56
CA ASP A 85 -2.85 14.62 1.27
C ASP A 85 -1.47 14.67 0.62
N ASP A 86 -0.61 15.60 1.05
CA ASP A 86 0.76 15.76 0.52
C ASP A 86 1.74 14.66 0.98
N ARG A 87 1.21 13.48 1.34
CA ARG A 87 2.03 12.32 1.67
C ARG A 87 2.49 11.63 0.41
N ARG A 88 3.77 11.29 0.41
CA ARG A 88 4.38 10.44 -0.61
C ARG A 88 5.03 9.26 0.08
N ALA A 89 5.04 8.11 -0.61
CA ALA A 89 5.87 7.00 -0.17
C ALA A 89 7.00 6.73 -1.15
N VAL A 90 8.18 6.46 -0.61
CA VAL A 90 9.36 6.06 -1.38
C VAL A 90 9.70 4.62 -1.00
N PRO A 91 9.32 3.63 -1.81
CA PRO A 91 9.69 2.25 -1.58
C PRO A 91 11.10 1.97 -2.11
N ASN A 92 12.02 1.49 -1.26
CA ASN A 92 13.26 0.84 -1.70
C ASN A 92 13.02 -0.66 -1.82
N LEU A 93 13.24 -1.16 -3.03
CA LEU A 93 12.77 -2.44 -3.51
C LEU A 93 13.93 -3.36 -3.92
N ASN A 94 15.16 -2.81 -3.87
CA ASN A 94 16.40 -3.50 -4.17
C ASN A 94 17.06 -3.97 -2.87
N GLY A 95 17.01 -5.27 -2.60
CA GLY A 95 17.65 -5.90 -1.45
C GLY A 95 16.81 -7.00 -0.81
N ALA A 96 17.39 -7.70 0.17
CA ALA A 96 16.70 -8.70 0.98
C ALA A 96 15.63 -8.11 1.93
N PHE A 97 15.64 -6.79 2.09
CA PHE A 97 14.75 -6.01 2.95
C PHE A 97 13.98 -5.01 2.08
N LYS A 98 12.67 -4.96 2.25
CA LYS A 98 11.80 -4.00 1.58
C LYS A 98 11.52 -2.84 2.52
N ILE A 99 11.81 -1.61 2.11
CA ILE A 99 11.65 -0.43 2.96
C ILE A 99 10.68 0.52 2.29
N ALA A 100 9.68 1.04 3.02
CA ALA A 100 8.88 2.17 2.55
C ALA A 100 8.94 3.30 3.56
N VAL A 101 9.22 4.51 3.08
CA VAL A 101 9.21 5.73 3.88
C VAL A 101 8.03 6.58 3.46
N GLY A 102 7.12 6.83 4.38
CA GLY A 102 6.06 7.84 4.25
C GLY A 102 6.59 9.19 4.69
N VAL A 103 6.62 10.16 3.77
CA VAL A 103 7.01 11.55 4.02
C VAL A 103 5.80 12.45 3.81
N ARG A 104 5.64 13.48 4.65
CA ARG A 104 4.74 14.58 4.37
C ARG A 104 5.56 15.76 3.87
N ILE A 105 5.19 16.30 2.72
CA ILE A 105 5.79 17.52 2.20
C ILE A 105 4.97 18.68 2.76
N THR A 106 5.62 19.55 3.52
CA THR A 106 5.09 20.87 3.88
C THR A 106 5.97 21.91 3.20
N ASP A 107 5.42 23.10 2.86
CA ASP A 107 6.02 24.10 1.96
C ASP A 107 7.49 24.50 2.23
N LEU A 108 8.08 24.10 3.37
CA LEU A 108 9.48 24.34 3.72
C LEU A 108 10.29 23.13 4.24
N HIS A 109 9.68 21.96 4.52
CA HIS A 109 10.40 20.82 5.13
C HIS A 109 9.82 19.45 4.72
N ILE A 110 10.71 18.48 4.45
CA ILE A 110 10.37 17.06 4.32
C ILE A 110 10.47 16.43 5.72
N THR A 111 9.35 15.99 6.28
CA THR A 111 9.32 15.27 7.55
C THR A 111 9.01 13.79 7.33
N PRO A 112 9.86 12.85 7.80
CA PRO A 112 9.52 11.43 7.78
C PRO A 112 8.44 11.17 8.83
N GLU A 113 7.25 10.76 8.40
CA GLU A 113 6.16 10.38 9.30
C GLU A 113 6.20 8.90 9.66
N LYS A 114 6.70 8.06 8.74
CA LYS A 114 6.66 6.60 8.90
C LYS A 114 7.77 5.92 8.14
N VAL A 115 8.50 5.00 8.78
CA VAL A 115 9.48 4.12 8.14
C VAL A 115 9.08 2.68 8.42
N LEU A 116 8.91 1.88 7.37
CA LEU A 116 8.49 0.49 7.43
C LEU A 116 9.55 -0.39 6.79
N MET A 117 9.84 -1.54 7.40
CA MET A 117 10.77 -2.53 6.88
C MET A 117 10.13 -3.94 6.90
N GLY A 118 10.02 -4.56 5.73
CA GLY A 118 9.54 -5.93 5.53
C GLY A 118 10.69 -6.91 5.26
N LEU A 119 10.64 -8.09 5.89
CA LEU A 119 11.61 -9.19 5.71
C LEU A 119 11.14 -10.16 4.63
N MET A 120 12.01 -10.51 3.67
CA MET A 120 11.78 -11.68 2.81
C MET A 120 12.00 -12.95 3.64
N LYS A 121 10.92 -13.62 4.06
CA LYS A 121 11.04 -15.02 4.48
C LYS A 121 11.33 -15.86 3.23
N LYS A 122 12.49 -16.53 3.24
CA LYS A 122 12.87 -17.54 2.25
C LYS A 122 11.82 -18.63 2.14
#